data_AF-A0A2D4YB54-F1
#
_entry.id   AF-A0A2D4YB54-F1
#
_cell.length_a   1.000
_cell.length_b   1.000
_cell.length_c   1.000
_cell.angle_alpha   90.00
_cell.angle_beta   90.00
_cell.angle_gamma   90.00
#
_symmetry.space_group_name_H-M   'P 1'
#
loop_
_entity.id
_entity.type
_entity.pdbx_description
1 polymer ?
#
loop_
_entity_poly.entity_id
_entity_poly.type
_entity_poly.pdbx_seq_one_letter_code
_entity_poly.pdbx_strand_id
1 'polypeptide(L)'
;MKLLKQNVYYYFWITAMVLIALSIYWLNFEDAVIDINVHDTYFVIHNSHILQLIAFIYIFLGFIYWFFKRIKIKLTKNLTQLHTSISILIIPLYFICSYLLELLYPPSNFPLFDDTQNFQLLITVITLIGLLAQLLFIFNIVISLIKYFTHKN
;
A
#
# COMPACT_ATOMS: atom_id res chain seq x y z
N MET A 1 -18.57 -6.69 22.09
CA MET A 1 -17.59 -6.60 20.97
C MET A 1 -17.98 -7.52 19.79
N LYS A 2 -19.13 -7.26 19.15
CA LYS A 2 -19.73 -8.07 18.05
C LYS A 2 -19.54 -7.44 16.66
N LEU A 3 -18.71 -6.41 16.54
CA LEU A 3 -18.62 -5.53 15.36
C LEU A 3 -17.76 -6.05 14.19
N LEU A 4 -17.20 -7.26 14.28
CA LEU A 4 -16.27 -7.79 13.28
C LEU A 4 -16.83 -9.02 12.56
N LYS A 5 -18.07 -8.90 12.10
CA LYS A 5 -18.53 -9.57 10.87
C LYS A 5 -18.16 -8.68 9.67
N GLN A 6 -16.92 -8.18 9.63
CA GLN A 6 -16.54 -7.16 8.67
C GLN A 6 -16.23 -7.79 7.31
N ASN A 7 -16.93 -7.30 6.31
CA ASN A 7 -16.70 -7.58 4.90
C ASN A 7 -15.42 -6.85 4.48
N VAL A 8 -14.27 -7.47 4.77
CA VAL A 8 -12.93 -6.88 4.65
C VAL A 8 -12.66 -6.24 3.29
N TYR A 9 -13.18 -6.85 2.22
CA TYR A 9 -13.03 -6.36 0.85
C TYR A 9 -13.56 -4.92 0.63
N TYR A 10 -14.55 -4.46 1.41
CA TYR A 10 -15.02 -3.07 1.29
C TYR A 10 -13.95 -2.06 1.71
N TYR A 11 -13.12 -2.37 2.72
CA TYR A 11 -12.06 -1.46 3.14
C TYR A 11 -11.05 -1.22 2.02
N PHE A 12 -10.68 -2.29 1.31
CA PHE A 12 -9.76 -2.20 0.17
C PHE A 12 -10.38 -1.48 -1.03
N TRP A 13 -11.66 -1.68 -1.32
CA TRP A 13 -12.31 -0.94 -2.41
C TRP A 13 -12.53 0.53 -2.09
N ILE A 14 -12.92 0.87 -0.86
CA ILE A 14 -13.07 2.26 -0.43
C ILE A 14 -11.71 2.97 -0.49
N THR A 15 -10.65 2.34 0.04
CA THR A 15 -9.29 2.92 -0.05
C THR A 15 -8.80 3.05 -1.48
N ALA A 16 -9.07 2.08 -2.36
CA ALA A 16 -8.76 2.22 -3.78
C ALA A 16 -9.51 3.40 -4.43
N MET A 17 -10.80 3.60 -4.12
CA MET A 17 -11.56 4.75 -4.63
C MET A 17 -10.96 6.07 -4.16
N VAL A 18 -10.55 6.15 -2.88
CA VAL A 18 -9.86 7.34 -2.34
C VAL A 18 -8.53 7.58 -3.06
N LEU A 19 -7.74 6.53 -3.31
CA LEU A 19 -6.47 6.63 -4.02
C LEU A 19 -6.63 7.09 -5.48
N ILE A 20 -7.67 6.60 -6.17
CA ILE A 20 -7.99 7.05 -7.54
C ILE A 20 -8.40 8.52 -7.54
N ALA A 21 -9.26 8.94 -6.61
CA ALA A 21 -9.66 10.35 -6.50
C ALA A 21 -8.44 11.26 -6.23
N LEU A 22 -7.55 10.83 -5.33
CA LEU A 22 -6.31 11.55 -5.02
C LEU A 22 -5.35 11.58 -6.22
N SER A 23 -5.26 10.50 -6.98
CA SER A 23 -4.48 10.45 -8.23
C SER A 23 -4.99 11.43 -9.27
N ILE A 24 -6.31 11.48 -9.47
CA ILE A 24 -6.94 12.43 -10.42
C ILE A 24 -6.69 13.87 -9.99
N TYR A 25 -6.76 14.14 -8.68
CA TYR A 25 -6.39 15.45 -8.15
C TYR A 25 -4.94 15.82 -8.48
N TRP A 26 -4.02 14.88 -8.29
CA TRP A 26 -2.58 15.05 -8.57
C TRP A 26 -2.23 15.23 -10.05
N LEU A 27 -3.06 14.74 -10.99
CA LEU A 27 -2.85 14.99 -12.43
C LEU A 27 -2.88 16.48 -12.80
N ASN A 28 -3.50 17.32 -11.96
CA ASN A 28 -3.60 18.76 -12.22
C ASN A 28 -2.35 19.55 -11.81
N PHE A 29 -1.33 18.91 -11.21
CA PHE A 29 -0.08 19.55 -10.79
C PHE A 29 1.06 19.07 -11.70
N GLU A 30 1.63 19.98 -12.51
CA GLU A 30 2.70 19.66 -13.47
C GLU A 30 4.03 19.29 -12.80
N ASP A 31 4.34 19.87 -11.64
CA ASP A 31 5.61 19.69 -10.92
C ASP A 31 5.67 18.42 -10.05
N ALA A 32 4.62 17.61 -10.09
CA ALA A 32 4.36 16.53 -9.15
C ALA A 32 4.99 15.19 -9.62
N VAL A 33 6.29 15.21 -9.87
CA VAL A 33 7.02 14.18 -10.62
C VAL A 33 8.20 13.60 -9.83
N ILE A 34 8.43 12.30 -9.99
CA ILE A 34 9.60 11.57 -9.50
C ILE A 34 10.46 11.18 -10.69
N ASP A 35 11.71 11.63 -10.71
CA ASP A 35 12.69 11.30 -11.74
C ASP A 35 13.50 10.05 -11.33
N ILE A 36 13.51 9.02 -12.19
CA ILE A 36 14.28 7.78 -11.98
C ILE A 36 15.26 7.60 -13.14
N ASN A 37 16.54 7.40 -12.82
CA ASN A 37 17.56 7.06 -13.81
C ASN A 37 17.41 5.58 -14.21
N VAL A 38 17.08 5.32 -15.48
CA VAL A 38 17.04 3.98 -16.07
C VAL A 38 18.00 3.97 -17.25
N HIS A 39 19.16 3.31 -17.08
CA HIS A 39 20.18 3.16 -18.13
C HIS A 39 20.51 4.45 -18.89
N ASP A 40 21.36 5.32 -18.32
CA ASP A 40 21.83 6.57 -18.95
C ASP A 40 20.72 7.47 -19.54
N THR A 41 19.45 7.21 -19.21
CA THR A 41 18.26 7.94 -19.64
C THR A 41 17.36 8.21 -18.42
N TYR A 42 16.75 9.38 -18.41
CA TYR A 42 15.82 9.78 -17.36
C TYR A 42 14.41 9.32 -17.71
N PHE A 43 13.82 8.50 -16.83
CA PHE A 43 12.41 8.16 -16.89
C PHE A 43 11.64 8.95 -15.82
N VAL A 44 10.63 9.69 -16.26
CA VAL A 44 9.87 10.64 -15.45
C VAL A 44 8.56 9.96 -15.03
N ILE A 45 8.37 9.73 -13.72
CA ILE A 45 7.17 9.09 -13.17
C ILE A 45 6.37 10.10 -12.35
N HIS A 46 5.19 10.48 -12.83
CA HIS A 46 4.27 11.26 -12.01
C HIS A 46 3.77 10.46 -10.80
N ASN A 47 3.68 11.13 -9.66
CA ASN A 47 3.12 10.55 -8.44
C ASN A 47 1.69 10.01 -8.68
N SER A 48 0.92 10.64 -9.57
CA SER A 48 -0.38 10.15 -10.02
C SER A 48 -0.35 8.70 -10.53
N HIS A 49 0.70 8.27 -11.23
CA HIS A 49 0.87 6.89 -11.71
C HIS A 49 1.13 5.91 -10.57
N ILE A 50 1.91 6.30 -9.56
CA ILE A 50 2.16 5.47 -8.38
C ILE A 50 0.86 5.25 -7.59
N LEU A 51 0.06 6.30 -7.38
CA LEU A 51 -1.23 6.18 -6.72
C LEU A 51 -2.19 5.27 -7.51
N GLN A 52 -2.20 5.37 -8.85
CA GLN A 52 -2.97 4.46 -9.70
C GLN A 52 -2.53 3.02 -9.55
N LEU A 53 -1.23 2.74 -9.58
CA LEU A 53 -0.68 1.40 -9.40
C LEU A 53 -1.09 0.80 -8.06
N ILE A 54 -0.95 1.58 -6.97
CA ILE A 54 -1.37 1.14 -5.63
C ILE A 54 -2.89 0.92 -5.59
N ALA A 55 -3.69 1.79 -6.20
CA ALA A 55 -5.14 1.59 -6.27
C ALA A 55 -5.52 0.28 -6.96
N PHE A 56 -4.86 -0.06 -8.08
CA PHE A 56 -5.07 -1.35 -8.74
C PHE A 56 -4.73 -2.53 -7.83
N ILE A 57 -3.61 -2.48 -7.10
CA ILE A 57 -3.25 -3.51 -6.11
C ILE A 57 -4.37 -3.66 -5.06
N TYR A 58 -4.93 -2.57 -4.56
CA TYR A 58 -6.00 -2.62 -3.54
C TYR A 58 -7.31 -3.15 -4.11
N ILE A 59 -7.64 -2.86 -5.37
CA ILE A 59 -8.79 -3.48 -6.07
C ILE A 59 -8.61 -5.00 -6.12
N PHE A 60 -7.41 -5.47 -6.51
CA PHE A 60 -7.07 -6.90 -6.53
C PHE A 60 -7.14 -7.53 -5.14
N LEU A 61 -6.59 -6.90 -4.10
CA LEU A 61 -6.69 -7.39 -2.72
C LEU A 61 -8.16 -7.53 -2.27
N GLY A 62 -8.98 -6.51 -2.55
CA GLY A 62 -10.42 -6.56 -2.29
C GLY A 62 -11.10 -7.72 -3.02
N PHE A 63 -10.74 -7.94 -4.29
CA PHE A 63 -11.24 -9.07 -5.07
C PHE A 63 -10.84 -10.42 -4.47
N ILE A 64 -9.59 -10.60 -4.04
CA ILE A 64 -9.12 -11.85 -3.42
C ILE A 64 -9.89 -12.11 -2.12
N TYR A 65 -10.02 -11.11 -1.24
CA TYR A 65 -10.82 -11.24 -0.01
C TYR A 65 -12.27 -11.61 -0.28
N TRP A 66 -12.88 -11.00 -1.31
CA TRP A 66 -14.22 -11.33 -1.74
C TRP A 66 -14.30 -12.77 -2.28
N PHE A 67 -13.33 -13.18 -3.10
CA PHE A 67 -13.26 -14.51 -3.70
C PHE A 67 -13.20 -15.62 -2.63
N PHE A 68 -12.29 -15.53 -1.66
CA PHE A 68 -12.17 -16.49 -0.56
C PHE A 68 -13.47 -16.59 0.26
N LYS A 69 -14.16 -15.47 0.46
CA LYS A 69 -15.48 -15.45 1.11
C LYS A 69 -16.54 -16.18 0.26
N ARG A 70 -16.54 -16.03 -1.06
CA ARG A 70 -17.51 -16.70 -1.96
C ARG A 70 -17.35 -18.21 -1.96
N ILE A 71 -16.11 -18.71 -1.95
CA ILE A 71 -15.81 -20.14 -1.86
C ILE A 71 -15.92 -20.70 -0.42
N LYS A 72 -16.41 -19.89 0.53
CA LYS A 72 -16.64 -20.24 1.95
C LYS A 72 -15.39 -20.69 2.70
N ILE A 73 -14.20 -20.32 2.21
CA ILE A 73 -12.94 -20.55 2.92
C ILE A 73 -12.75 -19.42 3.93
N LYS A 74 -12.68 -19.78 5.21
CA LYS A 74 -12.55 -18.82 6.31
C LYS A 74 -11.07 -18.51 6.54
N LEU A 75 -10.66 -17.29 6.18
CA LEU A 75 -9.33 -16.79 6.53
C LEU A 75 -9.21 -16.57 8.06
N THR A 76 -7.99 -16.68 8.58
CA THR A 76 -7.74 -16.46 10.00
C THR A 76 -8.04 -15.00 10.37
N LYS A 77 -8.92 -14.79 11.35
CA LYS A 77 -9.42 -13.45 11.72
C LYS A 77 -8.29 -12.53 12.18
N ASN A 78 -7.42 -12.99 13.08
CA ASN A 78 -6.35 -12.16 13.65
C ASN A 78 -5.37 -11.67 12.57
N LEU A 79 -4.92 -12.57 11.70
CA LEU A 79 -4.04 -12.23 10.57
C LEU A 79 -4.73 -11.32 9.56
N THR A 80 -6.02 -11.53 9.31
CA THR A 80 -6.80 -10.67 8.41
C THR A 80 -6.90 -9.25 8.96
N GLN A 81 -7.24 -9.09 10.23
CA GLN A 81 -7.32 -7.77 10.87
C GLN A 81 -5.98 -7.05 10.89
N LEU A 82 -4.90 -7.78 11.20
CA LEU A 82 -3.56 -7.22 11.22
C LEU A 82 -3.13 -6.77 9.80
N HIS A 83 -3.30 -7.62 8.79
CA HIS A 83 -3.03 -7.26 7.39
C HIS A 83 -3.80 -6.01 6.96
N THR A 84 -5.11 -5.96 7.25
CA THR A 84 -5.97 -4.85 6.84
C THR A 84 -5.56 -3.55 7.50
N SER A 85 -5.28 -3.57 8.81
CA SER A 85 -4.93 -2.36 9.54
C SER A 85 -3.59 -1.80 9.07
N ILE A 86 -2.58 -2.67 8.91
CA ILE A 86 -1.26 -2.24 8.42
C ILE A 86 -1.36 -1.70 7.00
N SER A 87 -2.02 -2.42 6.09
CA SER A 87 -2.14 -2.00 4.69
C SER A 87 -2.86 -0.66 4.55
N ILE A 88 -3.88 -0.39 5.35
CA ILE A 88 -4.61 0.88 5.24
C ILE A 88 -3.82 2.03 5.88
N LEU A 89 -3.14 1.78 7.01
CA LEU A 89 -2.41 2.80 7.76
C LEU A 89 -1.08 3.21 7.08
N ILE A 90 -0.43 2.29 6.36
CA ILE A 90 0.87 2.55 5.75
C ILE A 90 0.81 3.66 4.69
N ILE A 91 -0.31 3.77 3.98
CA ILE A 91 -0.52 4.74 2.90
C ILE A 91 -0.46 6.19 3.42
N PRO A 92 -1.33 6.64 4.34
CA PRO A 92 -1.24 8.00 4.85
C PRO A 92 0.08 8.27 5.58
N LEU A 93 0.64 7.26 6.27
CA LEU A 93 1.93 7.40 6.94
C LEU A 93 3.07 7.68 5.94
N TYR A 94 3.07 6.98 4.80
CA TYR A 94 4.02 7.21 3.71
C TYR A 94 3.90 8.64 3.15
N PHE A 95 2.68 9.07 2.79
CA PHE A 95 2.46 10.41 2.22
C PHE A 95 2.80 11.55 3.18
N ILE A 96 2.47 11.40 4.47
CA ILE A 96 2.82 12.40 5.48
C ILE A 96 4.34 12.49 5.61
N CYS A 97 5.02 11.35 5.67
CA CYS A 97 6.48 11.32 5.82
C CYS A 97 7.19 11.90 4.59
N SER A 98 6.74 11.57 3.38
CA SER A 98 7.30 12.11 2.14
C SER A 98 7.07 13.62 2.03
N TYR A 99 5.87 14.10 2.40
CA TYR A 99 5.57 15.53 2.40
C TYR A 99 6.38 16.30 3.44
N LEU A 100 6.58 15.73 4.64
CA LEU A 100 7.42 16.35 5.67
C LEU A 100 8.88 16.47 5.24
N LEU A 101 9.41 15.47 4.51
CA LEU A 101 10.75 15.53 3.96
C LEU A 101 10.90 16.71 3.00
N GLU A 102 9.96 16.87 2.06
CA GLU A 102 9.96 17.94 1.07
C GLU A 102 9.77 19.33 1.71
N LEU A 103 8.94 19.43 2.76
CA LEU A 103 8.71 20.67 3.50
C LEU A 103 9.96 21.13 4.28
N LEU A 104 10.69 20.19 4.89
CA LEU A 104 11.86 20.50 5.72
C LEU A 104 13.15 20.65 4.91
N TYR A 105 13.23 20.00 3.75
CA TYR A 105 14.39 19.99 2.87
C TYR A 105 13.95 20.32 1.43
N PRO A 106 13.72 21.60 1.13
CA PRO A 106 13.34 22.02 -0.22
C PRO A 106 14.48 21.72 -1.22
N PRO A 107 14.15 21.44 -2.49
CA PRO A 107 15.11 21.02 -3.49
C PRO A 107 16.26 22.02 -3.62
N SER A 108 17.48 21.55 -3.40
CA SER A 108 18.72 22.33 -3.49
C SER A 108 19.47 22.02 -4.78
N ASN A 109 20.35 22.94 -5.22
CA ASN A 109 21.22 22.70 -6.37
C ASN A 109 22.28 21.61 -6.10
N PHE A 110 22.46 21.19 -4.85
CA PHE A 110 23.45 20.19 -4.45
C PHE A 110 22.84 19.16 -3.47
N PRO A 111 21.89 18.33 -3.94
CA PRO A 111 21.09 17.45 -3.09
C PRO A 111 21.89 16.38 -2.35
N LEU A 112 23.11 16.09 -2.82
CA LEU A 112 24.01 15.13 -2.18
C LEU A 112 24.52 15.60 -0.81
N PHE A 113 24.43 16.90 -0.52
CA PHE A 113 24.86 17.47 0.77
C PHE A 113 23.69 17.77 1.71
N ASP A 114 22.45 17.48 1.30
CA ASP A 114 21.29 17.67 2.16
C ASP A 114 21.23 16.55 3.20
N ASP A 115 21.05 16.91 4.48
CA ASP A 115 20.97 15.96 5.60
C ASP A 115 19.59 15.27 5.67
N THR A 116 19.22 14.60 4.57
CA THR A 116 17.92 13.93 4.36
C THR A 116 17.96 12.43 4.67
N GLN A 117 19.13 11.87 4.96
CA GLN A 117 19.35 10.43 5.08
C GLN A 117 18.43 9.76 6.11
N ASN A 118 18.22 10.40 7.27
CA ASN A 118 17.36 9.85 8.33
C ASN A 118 15.89 9.77 7.89
N PHE A 119 15.40 10.77 7.16
CA PHE A 119 14.04 10.77 6.60
C PHE A 119 13.87 9.75 5.49
N GLN A 120 14.85 9.63 4.59
CA GLN A 120 14.84 8.62 3.54
C GLN A 120 14.85 7.20 4.12
N LEU A 121 15.64 6.96 5.18
CA LEU A 121 15.64 5.70 5.90
C LEU A 121 14.26 5.41 6.51
N LEU A 122 13.62 6.40 7.12
CA LEU A 122 12.27 6.26 7.68
C LEU A 122 11.24 5.87 6.62
N ILE A 123 11.23 6.55 5.46
CA ILE A 123 10.34 6.24 4.34
C ILE A 123 10.60 4.80 3.84
N THR A 124 11.86 4.39 3.76
CA THR A 124 12.25 3.02 3.37
C THR A 124 11.75 1.97 4.35
N VAL A 125 11.80 2.24 5.66
CA VAL A 125 11.27 1.34 6.69
C VAL A 125 9.74 1.24 6.59
N ILE A 126 9.04 2.35 6.39
CA ILE A 126 7.58 2.38 6.23
C ILE A 126 7.17 1.54 5.00
N THR A 127 7.83 1.75 3.86
CA THR A 127 7.55 0.97 2.64
C THR A 127 7.84 -0.52 2.81
N LEU A 128 8.92 -0.88 3.51
CA LEU A 128 9.26 -2.27 3.81
C LEU A 128 8.20 -2.95 4.69
N ILE A 129 7.65 -2.25 5.69
CA ILE A 129 6.54 -2.75 6.52
C ILE A 129 5.29 -2.99 5.65
N GLY A 130 5.00 -2.09 4.70
CA GLY A 130 3.93 -2.27 3.73
C GLY A 130 4.11 -3.54 2.87
N LEU A 131 5.33 -3.80 2.41
CA LEU A 131 5.68 -5.01 1.65
C LEU A 131 5.53 -6.28 2.51
N LEU A 132 6.01 -6.25 3.76
CA LEU A 132 5.85 -7.37 4.71
C LEU A 132 4.38 -7.68 4.99
N ALA A 133 3.50 -6.67 5.01
CA ALA A 133 2.07 -6.90 5.16
C ALA A 133 1.51 -7.76 4.01
N GLN A 134 1.97 -7.54 2.76
CA GLN A 134 1.53 -8.36 1.62
C GLN A 134 1.99 -9.82 1.75
N LEU A 135 3.20 -10.06 2.26
CA LEU A 135 3.66 -11.43 2.56
C LEU A 135 2.81 -12.08 3.65
N LEU A 136 2.42 -11.32 4.68
CA LEU A 136 1.53 -11.79 5.74
C LEU A 136 0.15 -12.21 5.22
N PHE A 137 -0.36 -11.52 4.20
CA PHE A 137 -1.60 -11.91 3.53
C PHE A 137 -1.47 -13.25 2.81
N ILE A 138 -0.40 -13.44 2.04
CA ILE A 138 -0.12 -14.72 1.36
C ILE A 138 -0.01 -15.85 2.38
N PHE A 139 0.72 -15.64 3.47
CA PHE A 139 0.86 -16.61 4.56
C PHE A 139 -0.51 -17.00 5.17
N ASN A 140 -1.39 -16.02 5.40
CA ASN A 140 -2.73 -16.28 5.92
C ASN A 140 -3.58 -17.11 4.94
N ILE A 141 -3.49 -16.84 3.64
CA ILE A 141 -4.15 -17.64 2.61
C ILE A 141 -3.68 -19.10 2.66
N VAL A 142 -2.37 -19.32 2.68
CA VAL A 142 -1.78 -20.68 2.69
C VAL A 142 -2.24 -21.47 3.91
N ILE A 143 -2.15 -20.90 5.12
CA ILE A 143 -2.62 -21.58 6.34
C ILE A 143 -4.11 -21.91 6.28
N SER A 144 -4.91 -20.95 5.79
CA SER A 144 -6.36 -21.12 5.73
C SER A 144 -6.77 -22.18 4.71
N LEU A 145 -6.04 -22.30 3.61
CA LEU A 145 -6.21 -23.36 2.61
C LEU A 145 -5.83 -24.73 3.18
N ILE A 146 -4.65 -24.85 3.80
CA ILE A 146 -4.20 -26.11 4.42
C ILE A 146 -5.26 -26.58 5.42
N LYS A 147 -5.70 -25.70 6.33
CA LYS A 147 -6.74 -26.01 7.32
C LYS A 147 -8.07 -26.42 6.70
N TYR A 148 -8.44 -25.83 5.56
CA TYR A 148 -9.67 -26.17 4.86
C TYR A 148 -9.62 -27.60 4.28
N PHE A 149 -8.50 -27.99 3.69
CA PHE A 149 -8.35 -29.33 3.12
C PHE A 149 -8.16 -30.42 4.18
N THR A 150 -7.46 -30.14 5.29
CA THR A 150 -7.23 -31.14 6.34
C THR A 150 -8.50 -31.49 7.14
N HIS A 151 -9.45 -30.55 7.31
CA HIS A 151 -10.71 -30.81 8.00
C HIS A 151 -11.85 -31.31 7.10
N LYS A 152 -11.62 -31.37 5.78
CA LYS A 152 -12.62 -31.83 4.80
C LYS A 152 -12.53 -33.34 4.52
N ASN A 153 -11.39 -33.96 4.85
CA ASN A 153 -11.19 -35.41 4.90
C ASN A 153 -11.48 -35.94 6.31
#